data_AF-A0A1U7MX05-F1
#
_entry.id   AF-A0A1U7MX05-F1
#
_cell.length_a   1.000
_cell.length_b   1.000
_cell.length_c   1.000
_cell.angle_alpha   90.00
_cell.angle_beta   90.00
_cell.angle_gamma   90.00
#
_symmetry.space_group_name_H-M   'P 1'
#
loop_
_entity.id
_entity.type
_entity.pdbx_description
1 polymer ?
#
loop_
_entity_poly.entity_id
_entity_poly.type
_entity_poly.pdbx_seq_one_letter_code
_entity_poly.pdbx_strand_id
1 'polypeptide(L)'
;MNNNPYIGSSLDELLEEDNILAEVEAVALKRVLAWQIEQGMLEKGLTKTEMTQVMKTSRAALDSLLDPNNTSVTLSTIERAANALGKRLQLQLVDSEV
;
A
#
# COMPACT_ATOMS: atom_id res chain seq x y z
N MET A 1 -25.97 12.36 8.62
CA MET A 1 -26.46 12.12 10.00
C MET A 1 -27.31 10.85 10.02
N ASN A 2 -26.82 9.79 10.65
CA ASN A 2 -27.54 8.52 10.77
C ASN A 2 -28.75 8.67 11.69
N ASN A 3 -29.95 8.32 11.21
CA ASN A 3 -31.22 8.42 11.95
C ASN A 3 -31.42 7.31 13.00
N ASN A 4 -30.36 6.59 13.39
CA ASN A 4 -30.42 5.55 14.41
C ASN A 4 -29.64 6.00 15.66
N PRO A 5 -30.30 6.14 16.83
CA PRO A 5 -29.67 6.63 18.06
C PRO A 5 -28.58 5.71 18.62
N TYR A 6 -28.42 4.50 18.08
CA TYR A 6 -27.38 3.55 18.46
C TYR A 6 -26.19 3.50 17.50
N ILE A 7 -26.21 4.30 16.41
CA ILE A 7 -25.08 4.39 15.47
C ILE A 7 -24.32 5.69 15.77
N GLY A 8 -23.06 5.55 16.19
CA GLY A 8 -22.15 6.66 16.44
C GLY A 8 -21.56 7.27 15.15
N SER A 9 -20.51 8.07 15.33
CA SER A 9 -19.68 8.61 14.24
C SER A 9 -19.04 7.50 13.41
N SER A 10 -18.61 7.85 12.19
CA SER A 10 -17.86 6.93 11.34
C SER A 10 -16.46 6.64 11.94
N LEU A 11 -15.79 5.60 11.44
CA LEU A 11 -14.39 5.36 11.80
C LEU A 11 -13.50 6.53 11.35
N ASP A 12 -13.77 7.10 10.18
CA ASP A 12 -12.96 8.18 9.62
C ASP A 12 -13.11 9.45 10.48
N GLU A 13 -14.33 9.79 10.89
CA GLU A 13 -14.62 10.88 11.83
C GLU A 13 -13.86 10.68 13.16
N LEU A 14 -13.82 9.45 13.71
CA LEU A 14 -13.06 9.14 14.92
C LEU A 14 -11.54 9.32 14.72
N LEU A 15 -10.99 8.87 13.58
CA LEU A 15 -9.56 8.99 13.30
C LEU A 15 -9.15 10.43 12.99
N GLU A 16 -10.06 11.25 12.46
CA GLU A 16 -9.90 12.69 12.31
C GLU A 16 -9.88 13.41 13.66
N GLU A 17 -10.80 13.06 14.56
CA GLU A 17 -10.83 13.57 15.93
C GLU A 17 -9.50 13.31 16.67
N ASP A 18 -8.91 12.14 16.47
CA ASP A 18 -7.62 11.74 17.02
C ASP A 18 -6.41 12.29 16.22
N ASN A 19 -6.65 12.99 15.11
CA ASN A 19 -5.63 13.56 14.21
C ASN A 19 -4.63 12.50 13.68
N ILE A 20 -5.11 11.28 13.43
CA ILE A 20 -4.32 10.15 12.93
C ILE A 20 -4.84 9.55 11.61
N LEU A 21 -5.94 10.07 11.06
CA LEU A 21 -6.55 9.54 9.82
C LEU A 21 -5.51 9.36 8.71
N ALA A 22 -4.75 10.40 8.38
CA ALA A 22 -3.76 10.36 7.30
C ALA A 22 -2.67 9.29 7.50
N GLU A 23 -2.24 9.05 8.75
CA GLU A 23 -1.27 7.99 9.05
C GLU A 23 -1.87 6.60 8.83
N VAL A 24 -3.11 6.41 9.32
CA VAL A 24 -3.83 5.15 9.17
C VAL A 24 -4.10 4.84 7.71
N GLU A 25 -4.52 5.84 6.92
CA GLU A 25 -4.72 5.70 5.47
C GLU A 25 -3.43 5.33 4.74
N ALA A 26 -2.30 5.97 5.10
CA ALA A 26 -1.00 5.63 4.52
C ALA A 26 -0.60 4.17 4.80
N VAL A 27 -0.84 3.68 6.01
CA VAL A 27 -0.61 2.28 6.39
C VAL A 27 -1.57 1.36 5.63
N ALA A 28 -2.84 1.73 5.49
CA ALA A 28 -3.83 0.95 4.75
C ALA A 28 -3.44 0.81 3.26
N LEU A 29 -3.06 1.91 2.62
CA LEU A 29 -2.55 1.91 1.24
C LEU A 29 -1.30 1.05 1.11
N LYS A 30 -0.35 1.15 2.05
CA LYS A 30 0.87 0.35 2.03
C LYS A 30 0.61 -1.16 2.14
N ARG A 31 -0.38 -1.56 2.96
CA ARG A 31 -0.82 -2.95 3.10
C ARG A 31 -1.41 -3.49 1.81
N VAL A 32 -2.31 -2.72 1.18
CA VAL A 32 -2.90 -3.09 -0.11
C VAL A 32 -1.81 -3.24 -1.18
N LEU A 33 -0.86 -2.30 -1.23
CA LEU A 33 0.24 -2.36 -2.19
C LEU A 33 1.13 -3.60 -1.99
N ALA A 34 1.54 -3.89 -0.75
CA ALA A 34 2.33 -5.07 -0.43
C ALA A 34 1.60 -6.34 -0.89
N TRP A 35 0.33 -6.47 -0.51
CA TRP A 35 -0.51 -7.59 -0.88
C TRP A 35 -0.62 -7.75 -2.41
N GLN A 36 -0.86 -6.68 -3.16
CA GLN A 36 -0.94 -6.74 -4.62
C GLN A 36 0.37 -7.23 -5.28
N ILE A 37 1.51 -6.84 -4.73
CA ILE A 37 2.83 -7.29 -5.22
C ILE A 37 3.01 -8.77 -4.89
N GLU A 38 2.68 -9.21 -3.67
CA GLU A 38 2.75 -10.63 -3.29
C GLU A 38 1.84 -11.49 -4.15
N GLN A 39 0.60 -11.05 -4.40
CA GLN A 39 -0.31 -11.77 -5.29
C GLN A 39 0.25 -11.86 -6.72
N GLY A 40 0.79 -10.76 -7.26
CA GLY A 40 1.41 -10.80 -8.59
C GLY A 40 2.64 -11.71 -8.66
N MET A 41 3.42 -11.83 -7.57
CA MET A 41 4.51 -12.80 -7.47
C MET A 41 3.97 -14.23 -7.49
N LEU A 42 2.92 -14.53 -6.72
CA LEU A 42 2.27 -15.84 -6.70
C LEU A 42 1.68 -16.21 -8.07
N GLU A 43 0.96 -15.30 -8.72
CA GLU A 43 0.40 -15.47 -10.08
C GLU A 43 1.47 -15.84 -11.11
N LYS A 44 2.67 -15.27 -10.98
CA LYS A 44 3.81 -15.55 -11.87
C LYS A 44 4.71 -16.69 -11.40
N GLY A 45 4.46 -17.26 -10.22
CA GLY A 45 5.31 -18.28 -9.61
C GLY A 45 6.71 -17.77 -9.24
N LEU A 46 6.86 -16.47 -8.93
CA LEU A 46 8.14 -15.86 -8.59
C LEU A 46 8.44 -15.98 -7.08
N THR A 47 9.61 -16.52 -6.76
CA THR A 47 10.19 -16.42 -5.42
C THR A 47 10.70 -15.01 -5.15
N LYS A 48 10.94 -14.66 -3.87
CA LYS A 48 11.60 -13.39 -3.50
C LYS A 48 12.95 -13.22 -4.18
N THR A 49 13.75 -14.28 -4.29
CA THR A 49 15.05 -14.24 -4.96
C THR A 49 14.89 -13.90 -6.44
N GLU A 50 14.02 -14.58 -7.16
CA GLU A 50 13.77 -14.30 -8.58
C GLU A 50 13.23 -12.88 -8.77
N MET A 51 12.31 -12.44 -7.92
CA MET A 51 11.78 -11.08 -7.94
C MET A 51 12.89 -10.04 -7.76
N THR A 52 13.84 -10.23 -6.83
CA THR A 52 14.97 -9.30 -6.69
C THR A 52 15.83 -9.21 -7.95
N GLN A 53 16.03 -10.32 -8.67
CA GLN A 53 16.79 -10.35 -9.92
C GLN A 53 16.05 -9.60 -11.04
N VAL A 54 14.75 -9.87 -11.22
CA VAL A 54 13.93 -9.22 -12.26
C VAL A 54 13.79 -7.72 -11.98
N MET A 55 13.58 -7.33 -10.72
CA MET A 55 13.52 -5.94 -10.30
C MET A 55 14.88 -5.22 -10.32
N LYS A 56 15.99 -5.95 -10.41
CA LYS A 56 17.37 -5.43 -10.24
C LYS A 56 17.52 -4.65 -8.94
N THR A 57 17.12 -5.27 -7.83
CA THR A 57 17.11 -4.62 -6.50
C THR A 57 17.73 -5.53 -5.43
N SER A 58 17.96 -4.99 -4.23
CA SER A 58 18.45 -5.77 -3.10
C SER A 58 17.32 -6.49 -2.38
N ARG A 59 17.65 -7.56 -1.66
CA ARG A 59 16.67 -8.27 -0.81
C ARG A 59 16.05 -7.37 0.24
N ALA A 60 16.84 -6.50 0.88
CA ALA A 60 16.35 -5.53 1.84
C ALA A 60 15.35 -4.54 1.23
N ALA A 61 15.56 -4.10 -0.02
CA ALA A 61 14.62 -3.22 -0.70
C ALA A 61 13.31 -3.94 -1.05
N LEU A 62 13.36 -5.21 -1.48
CA LEU A 62 12.15 -6.01 -1.68
C LEU A 62 11.42 -6.27 -0.36
N ASP A 63 12.12 -6.68 0.70
CA ASP A 63 11.50 -6.96 2.00
C ASP A 63 10.86 -5.69 2.59
N SER A 64 11.53 -4.53 2.46
CA SER A 64 10.98 -3.22 2.79
C SER A 64 9.72 -2.86 1.99
N LEU A 65 9.70 -3.18 0.69
CA LEU A 65 8.53 -2.99 -0.17
C LEU A 65 7.36 -3.92 0.20
N LEU A 66 7.65 -5.14 0.65
CA LEU A 66 6.65 -6.12 1.05
C LEU A 66 6.20 -5.95 2.51
N ASP A 67 6.97 -5.24 3.35
CA ASP A 67 6.60 -4.97 4.73
C ASP A 67 5.32 -4.10 4.79
N PRO A 68 4.21 -4.61 5.34
CA PRO A 68 2.95 -3.87 5.41
C PRO A 68 3.00 -2.63 6.31
N ASN A 69 3.95 -2.57 7.25
CA ASN A 69 4.06 -1.48 8.22
C ASN A 69 5.07 -0.41 7.78
N ASN A 70 5.90 -0.71 6.78
CA ASN A 70 6.84 0.27 6.26
C ASN A 70 6.19 1.18 5.20
N THR A 71 5.63 2.31 5.63
CA THR A 71 5.04 3.32 4.73
C THR A 71 6.09 4.07 3.90
N SER A 72 7.38 3.99 4.28
CA SER A 72 8.47 4.69 3.61
C SER A 72 9.03 3.86 2.45
N VAL A 73 8.36 3.95 1.29
CA VAL A 73 8.81 3.35 0.02
C VAL A 73 8.85 4.39 -1.09
N THR A 74 9.81 4.27 -2.01
CA THR A 74 9.98 5.24 -3.10
C THR A 74 9.15 4.84 -4.33
N LEU A 75 8.65 5.83 -5.06
CA LEU A 75 7.92 5.61 -6.33
C LEU A 75 8.70 4.74 -7.31
N SER A 76 10.00 4.95 -7.43
CA SER A 76 10.85 4.14 -8.32
C SER A 76 10.95 2.67 -7.90
N THR A 77 10.82 2.38 -6.60
CA THR A 77 10.81 0.99 -6.09
C THR A 77 9.50 0.31 -6.42
N ILE A 78 8.38 1.01 -6.26
CA ILE A 78 7.05 0.52 -6.62
C ILE A 78 6.96 0.28 -8.12
N GLU A 79 7.44 1.22 -8.93
CA GLU A 79 7.44 1.11 -10.39
C GLU A 79 8.26 -0.09 -10.89
N ARG A 80 9.45 -0.34 -10.32
CA ARG A 80 10.25 -1.53 -10.65
C ARG A 80 9.52 -2.83 -10.34
N ALA A 81 8.83 -2.90 -9.19
CA ALA A 81 8.04 -4.08 -8.83
C ALA A 81 6.86 -4.28 -9.79
N ALA A 82 6.11 -3.22 -10.09
CA ALA A 82 5.01 -3.26 -11.04
C ALA A 82 5.49 -3.76 -12.41
N ASN A 83 6.58 -3.19 -12.95
CA ASN A 83 7.16 -3.59 -14.23
C ASN A 83 7.63 -5.06 -14.24
N ALA A 84 8.29 -5.53 -13.18
CA ALA A 84 8.67 -6.94 -13.04
C ALA A 84 7.45 -7.88 -13.10
N LEU A 85 6.33 -7.42 -12.56
CA LEU A 85 5.05 -8.12 -12.59
C LEU A 85 4.23 -7.86 -13.86
N GLY A 86 4.74 -7.09 -14.83
CA GLY A 86 4.00 -6.73 -16.05
C GLY A 86 2.77 -5.86 -15.78
N LYS A 87 2.77 -5.16 -14.64
CA LYS A 87 1.75 -4.20 -14.22
C LYS A 87 2.30 -2.78 -14.36
N ARG A 88 1.47 -1.76 -14.17
CA ARG A 88 1.87 -0.33 -14.18
C ARG A 88 1.37 0.38 -12.93
N LEU A 89 2.11 1.37 -12.45
CA LEU A 89 1.69 2.23 -11.34
C LEU A 89 0.78 3.34 -11.85
N GLN A 90 -0.35 3.55 -11.19
CA GLN A 90 -1.26 4.68 -11.40
C GLN A 90 -1.51 5.35 -10.06
N LEU A 91 -1.25 6.66 -9.99
CA LEU A 91 -1.44 7.46 -8.79
C LEU A 91 -2.25 8.71 -9.14
N GLN A 92 -3.07 9.13 -8.20
CA GLN A 92 -3.91 10.32 -8.31
C GLN A 92 -3.91 11.02 -6.95
N LEU A 93 -3.92 12.35 -7.00
CA LEU A 93 -4.31 13.18 -5.85
C LEU A 93 -5.82 13.39 -5.93
N VAL A 94 -6.50 13.14 -4.83
CA VAL A 94 -7.93 13.42 -4.64
C VAL A 94 -8.07 14.57 -3.66
N ASP A 95 -9.16 15.31 -3.75
CA ASP A 95 -9.47 16.34 -2.77
C ASP A 95 -9.66 15.68 -1.40
N SER A 96 -9.01 16.20 -0.38
CA SER A 96 -9.32 15.84 1.00
C SER A 96 -10.67 16.43 1.34
N GLU A 97 -11.65 15.62 1.74
CA GLU A 97 -12.88 16.15 2.31
C GLU A 97 -12.50 16.97 3.55
N VAL A 98 -12.88 18.25 3.56
CA VAL A 98 -12.71 19.20 4.68
C VAL A 98 -14.04 19.36 5.38
#